data_AF-A0A7X5IFU4-F1
#
_entry.id   AF-A0A7X5IFU4-F1
#
_cell.length_a   1.000
_cell.length_b   1.000
_cell.length_c   1.000
_cell.angle_alpha   90.00
_cell.angle_beta   90.00
_cell.angle_gamma   90.00
#
_symmetry.space_group_name_H-M   'P 1'
#
loop_
_entity.id
_entity.type
_entity.pdbx_description
1 polymer ?
#
loop_
_entity_poly.entity_id
_entity_poly.type
_entity_poly.pdbx_seq_one_letter_code
_entity_poly.pdbx_strand_id
1 'polypeptide(L)'
;MAQMFTLCVSLKTVNVSSFNTSSVTNMASMFYTCEALEEVDLSSFDTSKVSNFSGMFQDCFKLQKVKLGSKFVFGSQGEYSTFSLSWPYDTFISGADGKWYSAATRAAFKSYEIPSGIADTYVASKNLLPAKPAVPSGQKPQDGSHTQTPPVILAKINLSNATVKMAASKTYTGRKIEPTVKVTLGGRTLKAGADYVISYRNNKSVGSAAAIITGKGAYAGTKTATFQIVPKATGVSKLTAAKKALTVKWKKPSKAALKQTTGYQVRYSLKKSMKSAKTKTVKATTSAGKKCQLKVSKLKAKKKYYVQVRAYKKVGKATYYSSWSKAKAVKTK
;
A
#
# COMPACT_ATOMS: atom_id res chain seq x y z
N MET A 1 -24.33 23.23 -1.90
CA MET A 1 -24.40 23.82 -0.55
C MET A 1 -23.15 24.67 -0.32
N ALA A 2 -22.88 25.61 -1.23
CA ALA A 2 -21.74 26.52 -1.12
C ALA A 2 -22.18 27.81 -0.43
N GLN A 3 -21.27 28.46 0.29
CA GLN A 3 -21.45 29.79 0.90
C GLN A 3 -22.59 29.91 1.94
N MET A 4 -23.06 28.79 2.51
CA MET A 4 -24.32 28.77 3.28
C MET A 4 -24.28 29.60 4.58
N PHE A 5 -23.14 29.65 5.27
CA PHE A 5 -22.94 30.43 6.49
C PHE A 5 -21.81 31.46 6.32
N THR A 6 -21.47 31.83 5.10
CA THR A 6 -20.38 32.77 4.84
C THR A 6 -20.64 34.12 5.51
N LEU A 7 -19.59 34.72 6.08
CA LEU A 7 -19.62 36.01 6.78
C LEU A 7 -20.56 36.05 7.99
N CYS A 8 -20.98 34.89 8.51
CA CYS A 8 -21.69 34.82 9.78
C CYS A 8 -20.71 35.02 10.95
N VAL A 9 -20.14 36.22 11.05
CA VAL A 9 -19.04 36.57 11.97
C VAL A 9 -19.40 36.40 13.45
N SER A 10 -20.69 36.42 13.79
CA SER A 10 -21.19 36.25 15.17
C SER A 10 -21.68 34.83 15.48
N LEU A 11 -21.65 33.91 14.52
CA LEU A 11 -22.16 32.54 14.67
C LEU A 11 -21.20 31.71 15.54
N LYS A 12 -21.61 31.39 16.78
CA LYS A 12 -20.78 30.61 17.71
C LYS A 12 -20.90 29.10 17.54
N THR A 13 -22.12 28.62 17.31
CA THR A 13 -22.46 27.21 17.11
C THR A 13 -23.55 27.10 16.07
N VAL A 14 -23.64 25.93 15.43
CA VAL A 14 -24.68 25.64 14.43
C VAL A 14 -25.02 24.16 14.47
N ASN A 15 -26.30 23.85 14.46
CA ASN A 15 -26.76 22.47 14.34
C ASN A 15 -27.06 22.16 12.86
N VAL A 16 -26.26 21.29 12.27
CA VAL A 16 -26.40 20.83 10.88
C VAL A 16 -26.71 19.33 10.78
N SER A 17 -27.05 18.69 11.90
CA SER A 17 -27.23 17.23 11.98
C SER A 17 -28.36 16.71 11.08
N SER A 18 -29.38 17.53 10.80
CA SER A 18 -30.54 17.18 9.97
C SER A 18 -30.31 17.31 8.46
N PHE A 19 -29.14 17.79 8.02
CA PHE A 19 -28.92 18.05 6.60
C PHE A 19 -28.65 16.75 5.84
N ASN A 20 -29.41 16.51 4.77
CA ASN A 20 -29.12 15.43 3.82
C ASN A 20 -28.11 15.90 2.77
N THR A 21 -26.84 15.53 2.93
CA THR A 21 -25.76 15.95 2.03
C THR A 21 -25.40 14.92 0.94
N SER A 22 -26.07 13.77 0.90
CA SER A 22 -25.71 12.61 0.05
C SER A 22 -25.71 12.86 -1.46
N SER A 23 -26.27 13.97 -1.92
CA SER A 23 -26.31 14.38 -3.33
C SER A 23 -25.59 15.71 -3.60
N VAL A 24 -24.99 16.32 -2.57
CA VAL A 24 -24.28 17.59 -2.73
C VAL A 24 -22.95 17.36 -3.45
N THR A 25 -22.66 18.21 -4.43
CA THR A 25 -21.42 18.16 -5.22
C THR A 25 -20.48 19.33 -4.93
N ASN A 26 -20.96 20.43 -4.33
CA ASN A 26 -20.18 21.63 -4.03
C ASN A 26 -20.50 22.15 -2.62
N MET A 27 -19.46 22.29 -1.79
CA MET A 27 -19.49 22.81 -0.42
C MET A 27 -18.44 23.94 -0.19
N ALA A 28 -18.00 24.60 -1.27
CA ALA A 28 -17.03 25.69 -1.16
C ALA A 28 -17.51 26.79 -0.20
N SER A 29 -16.58 27.28 0.63
CA SER A 29 -16.75 28.43 1.52
C SER A 29 -17.93 28.35 2.49
N MET A 30 -18.44 27.14 2.80
CA MET A 30 -19.65 26.99 3.61
C MET A 30 -19.62 27.74 4.95
N PHE A 31 -18.46 27.84 5.61
CA PHE A 31 -18.24 28.61 6.85
C PHE A 31 -17.19 29.72 6.69
N TYR A 32 -16.95 30.20 5.47
CA TYR A 32 -15.94 31.23 5.20
C TYR A 32 -16.16 32.49 6.08
N THR A 33 -15.12 32.91 6.81
CA THR A 33 -15.14 34.09 7.69
C THR A 33 -16.21 34.01 8.79
N CYS A 34 -16.51 32.80 9.28
CA CYS A 34 -17.24 32.62 10.55
C CYS A 34 -16.29 32.81 11.74
N GLU A 35 -15.89 34.05 12.02
CA GLU A 35 -14.82 34.36 12.99
C GLU A 35 -15.14 33.92 14.42
N ALA A 36 -16.41 33.93 14.83
CA ALA A 36 -16.85 33.49 16.15
C ALA A 36 -17.18 32.00 16.27
N LEU A 37 -17.13 31.21 15.19
CA LEU A 37 -17.52 29.80 15.22
C LEU A 37 -16.49 29.00 16.02
N GLU A 38 -16.91 28.41 17.13
CA GLU A 38 -16.01 27.68 18.04
C GLU A 38 -16.03 26.19 17.77
N GLU A 39 -17.20 25.64 17.45
CA GLU A 39 -17.36 24.22 17.19
C GLU A 39 -18.42 23.89 16.14
N VAL A 40 -18.18 22.80 15.41
CA VAL A 40 -19.16 22.26 14.45
C VAL A 40 -19.12 20.73 14.43
N ASP A 41 -20.30 20.11 14.43
CA ASP A 41 -20.47 18.67 14.25
C ASP A 41 -20.94 18.39 12.81
N LEU A 42 -20.04 17.84 12.00
CA LEU A 42 -20.27 17.40 10.62
C LEU A 42 -20.32 15.87 10.52
N SER A 43 -20.52 15.15 11.63
CA SER A 43 -20.52 13.69 11.62
C SER A 43 -21.63 13.05 10.80
N SER A 44 -22.73 13.77 10.55
CA SER A 44 -23.83 13.33 9.70
C SER A 44 -23.56 13.52 8.19
N PHE A 45 -22.52 14.28 7.81
CA PHE A 45 -22.31 14.65 6.42
C PHE A 45 -21.75 13.47 5.62
N ASP A 46 -22.45 13.13 4.53
CA ASP A 46 -21.96 12.32 3.43
C ASP A 46 -21.42 13.25 2.34
N THR A 47 -20.09 13.30 2.18
CA THR A 47 -19.43 14.16 1.19
C THR A 47 -18.84 13.37 0.03
N SER A 48 -19.25 12.10 -0.14
CA SER A 48 -18.72 11.18 -1.15
C SER A 48 -18.85 11.68 -2.60
N LYS A 49 -19.75 12.61 -2.87
CA LYS A 49 -19.97 13.22 -4.18
C LYS A 49 -19.47 14.66 -4.29
N VAL A 50 -18.95 15.23 -3.21
CA VAL A 50 -18.48 16.62 -3.18
C VAL A 50 -17.11 16.71 -3.85
N SER A 51 -17.00 17.55 -4.88
CA SER A 51 -15.77 17.78 -5.62
C SER A 51 -15.08 19.10 -5.28
N ASN A 52 -15.77 20.01 -4.59
CA ASN A 52 -15.23 21.33 -4.22
C ASN A 52 -15.50 21.66 -2.75
N PHE A 53 -14.42 21.90 -2.00
CA PHE A 53 -14.40 22.31 -0.59
C PHE A 53 -13.63 23.62 -0.35
N SER A 54 -13.28 24.33 -1.43
CA SER A 54 -12.36 25.47 -1.38
C SER A 54 -12.78 26.48 -0.31
N GLY A 55 -11.87 26.82 0.60
CA GLY A 55 -12.09 27.83 1.63
C GLY A 55 -13.20 27.51 2.64
N MET A 56 -13.65 26.25 2.77
CA MET A 56 -14.80 25.89 3.62
C MET A 56 -14.71 26.44 5.06
N PHE A 57 -13.51 26.47 5.64
CA PHE A 57 -13.23 26.98 6.99
C PHE A 57 -12.17 28.09 7.02
N GLN A 58 -11.94 28.75 5.89
CA GLN A 58 -10.99 29.86 5.85
C GLN A 58 -11.53 31.02 6.69
N ASP A 59 -10.64 31.65 7.45
CA ASP A 59 -10.93 32.76 8.38
C ASP A 59 -11.92 32.42 9.52
N CYS A 60 -12.10 31.13 9.84
CA CYS A 60 -12.73 30.70 11.09
C CYS A 60 -11.71 30.70 12.24
N PHE A 61 -11.31 31.88 12.73
CA PHE A 61 -10.18 32.01 13.65
C PHE A 61 -10.39 31.37 15.03
N LYS A 62 -11.64 31.33 15.53
CA LYS A 62 -11.98 30.71 16.83
C LYS A 62 -12.38 29.24 16.75
N LEU A 63 -12.36 28.63 15.55
CA LEU A 63 -12.77 27.25 15.37
C LEU A 63 -11.79 26.32 16.08
N GLN A 64 -12.24 25.81 17.22
CA GLN A 64 -11.41 25.05 18.14
C GLN A 64 -11.78 23.58 18.21
N LYS A 65 -12.96 23.18 17.69
CA LYS A 65 -13.42 21.80 17.69
C LYS A 65 -14.23 21.46 16.44
N VAL A 66 -13.85 20.41 15.72
CA VAL A 66 -14.59 19.91 14.56
C VAL A 66 -14.80 18.42 14.70
N LYS A 67 -16.04 17.96 14.63
CA LYS A 67 -16.37 16.53 14.62
C LYS A 67 -16.71 16.08 13.21
N LEU A 68 -16.03 15.06 12.71
CA LEU A 68 -16.18 14.52 11.36
C LEU A 68 -16.74 13.10 11.41
N GLY A 69 -17.41 12.70 10.33
CA GLY A 69 -18.02 11.38 10.17
C GLY A 69 -17.22 10.48 9.22
N SER A 70 -17.51 9.18 9.24
CA SER A 70 -16.85 8.20 8.36
C SER A 70 -17.14 8.41 6.87
N LYS A 71 -18.21 9.14 6.54
CA LYS A 71 -18.58 9.52 5.16
C LYS A 71 -18.11 10.92 4.77
N PHE A 72 -17.41 11.60 5.67
CA PHE A 72 -16.75 12.88 5.37
C PHE A 72 -15.43 12.58 4.66
N VAL A 73 -15.46 12.55 3.33
CA VAL A 73 -14.30 12.30 2.47
C VAL A 73 -13.92 13.55 1.67
N PHE A 74 -12.64 13.89 1.69
CA PHE A 74 -12.09 14.97 0.87
C PHE A 74 -11.95 14.49 -0.58
N GLY A 75 -12.57 15.20 -1.52
CA GLY A 75 -12.50 14.88 -2.95
C GLY A 75 -11.09 15.02 -3.51
N SER A 76 -10.70 14.16 -4.46
CA SER A 76 -9.42 14.26 -5.17
C SER A 76 -9.59 15.06 -6.47
N GLN A 77 -8.95 16.23 -6.59
CA GLN A 77 -8.75 16.90 -7.86
C GLN A 77 -7.35 17.54 -7.87
N GLY A 78 -6.42 16.99 -8.66
CA GLY A 78 -5.11 17.61 -8.92
C GLY A 78 -4.19 17.81 -7.71
N GLU A 79 -3.10 18.55 -7.92
CA GLU A 79 -1.99 18.76 -6.98
C GLU A 79 -2.33 19.65 -5.77
N TYR A 80 -3.58 20.12 -5.63
CA TYR A 80 -4.01 20.98 -4.54
C TYR A 80 -5.13 20.33 -3.73
N SER A 81 -4.84 19.93 -2.50
CA SER A 81 -5.87 19.54 -1.53
C SER A 81 -6.69 20.78 -1.15
N THR A 82 -7.90 20.92 -1.68
CA THR A 82 -8.73 22.12 -1.49
C THR A 82 -9.43 22.20 -0.14
N PHE A 83 -9.34 21.16 0.70
CA PHE A 83 -9.88 21.18 2.06
C PHE A 83 -8.74 21.35 3.07
N SER A 84 -8.84 22.41 3.85
CA SER A 84 -8.07 22.60 5.07
C SER A 84 -9.01 23.10 6.16
N LEU A 85 -8.85 22.59 7.38
CA LEU A 85 -9.36 23.31 8.55
C LEU A 85 -8.68 24.68 8.66
N SER A 86 -9.25 25.58 9.45
CA SER A 86 -8.56 26.83 9.80
C SER A 86 -7.22 26.53 10.47
N TRP A 87 -6.26 27.46 10.37
CA TRP A 87 -4.98 27.34 11.07
C TRP A 87 -5.18 27.82 12.52
N PRO A 88 -4.96 26.95 13.53
CA PRO A 88 -5.21 27.33 14.91
C PRO A 88 -4.02 28.12 15.46
N TYR A 89 -4.14 29.44 15.55
CA TYR A 89 -3.12 30.31 16.12
C TYR A 89 -3.43 30.64 17.59
N ASP A 90 -2.39 30.69 18.41
CA ASP A 90 -2.48 31.02 19.84
C ASP A 90 -3.15 32.38 20.10
N THR A 91 -2.96 33.33 19.19
CA THR A 91 -3.59 34.67 19.21
C THR A 91 -5.12 34.62 19.18
N PHE A 92 -5.71 33.54 18.67
CA PHE A 92 -7.16 33.37 18.56
C PHE A 92 -7.70 32.24 19.43
N ILE A 93 -6.90 31.21 19.68
CA ILE A 93 -7.25 30.03 20.48
C ILE A 93 -6.11 29.79 21.48
N SER A 94 -6.33 30.16 22.74
CA SER A 94 -5.32 30.03 23.80
C SER A 94 -4.74 28.61 23.89
N GLY A 95 -3.42 28.49 23.79
CA GLY A 95 -2.67 27.24 23.82
C GLY A 95 -2.58 26.50 22.48
N ALA A 96 -3.03 27.09 21.37
CA ALA A 96 -2.94 26.49 20.04
C ALA A 96 -1.50 26.57 19.48
N ASP A 97 -1.04 25.51 18.81
CA ASP A 97 0.32 25.42 18.28
C ASP A 97 0.35 25.24 16.75
N GLY A 98 -0.69 25.70 16.05
CA GLY A 98 -0.82 25.56 14.59
C GLY A 98 -1.20 24.15 14.13
N LYS A 99 -1.60 23.25 15.04
CA LYS A 99 -1.98 21.87 14.74
C LYS A 99 -3.36 21.53 15.30
N TRP A 100 -3.99 20.57 14.62
CA TRP A 100 -5.20 19.92 15.06
C TRP A 100 -4.87 18.59 15.73
N TYR A 101 -5.52 18.31 16.85
CA TYR A 101 -5.32 17.12 17.65
C TYR A 101 -6.54 16.24 17.59
N SER A 102 -6.35 14.99 17.20
CA SER A 102 -7.40 13.98 17.32
C SER A 102 -7.76 13.76 18.79
N ALA A 103 -9.03 13.93 19.13
CA ALA A 103 -9.58 13.64 20.44
C ALA A 103 -9.61 12.13 20.71
N ALA A 104 -9.53 11.28 19.68
CA ALA A 104 -9.34 9.85 19.86
C ALA A 104 -7.87 9.47 20.11
N THR A 105 -6.95 9.91 19.25
CA THR A 105 -5.57 9.40 19.19
C THR A 105 -4.52 10.32 19.81
N ARG A 106 -4.90 11.57 20.12
CA ARG A 106 -3.98 12.65 20.54
C ARG A 106 -2.94 13.01 19.47
N ALA A 107 -3.03 12.43 18.27
CA ALA A 107 -2.12 12.72 17.17
C ALA A 107 -2.33 14.13 16.66
N ALA A 108 -1.22 14.81 16.36
CA ALA A 108 -1.21 16.14 15.79
C ALA A 108 -1.20 16.09 14.26
N PHE A 109 -1.99 16.95 13.64
CA PHE A 109 -2.14 17.07 12.20
C PHE A 109 -2.01 18.54 11.80
N LYS A 110 -1.39 18.83 10.65
CA LYS A 110 -1.61 20.13 10.01
C LYS A 110 -3.04 20.21 9.49
N SER A 111 -3.56 21.41 9.29
CA SER A 111 -4.96 21.61 8.90
C SER A 111 -5.36 20.94 7.56
N TYR A 112 -4.39 20.69 6.68
CA TYR A 112 -4.56 19.99 5.40
C TYR A 112 -4.21 18.49 5.45
N GLU A 113 -3.79 17.97 6.60
CA GLU A 113 -3.37 16.57 6.79
C GLU A 113 -4.40 15.76 7.60
N ILE A 114 -5.59 16.33 7.85
CA ILE A 114 -6.68 15.66 8.54
C ILE A 114 -7.07 14.39 7.75
N PRO A 115 -7.20 13.22 8.41
CA PRO A 115 -7.58 11.98 7.75
C PRO A 115 -8.98 12.05 7.08
N SER A 116 -9.05 11.67 5.82
CA SER A 116 -10.30 11.54 5.05
C SER A 116 -11.08 10.29 5.46
N GLY A 117 -12.40 10.38 5.62
CA GLY A 117 -13.29 9.25 5.89
C GLY A 117 -13.13 8.62 7.27
N ILE A 118 -12.55 9.34 8.22
CA ILE A 118 -12.36 8.88 9.61
C ILE A 118 -13.30 9.67 10.52
N ALA A 119 -14.15 8.96 11.25
CA ALA A 119 -14.98 9.57 12.29
C ALA A 119 -14.13 9.88 13.52
N ASP A 120 -14.01 11.16 13.87
CA ASP A 120 -13.24 11.64 15.03
C ASP A 120 -13.64 13.08 15.35
N THR A 121 -13.24 13.55 16.53
CA THR A 121 -13.27 14.97 16.89
C THR A 121 -11.86 15.50 16.86
N TYR A 122 -11.63 16.61 16.16
CA TYR A 122 -10.34 17.30 16.10
C TYR A 122 -10.43 18.58 16.91
N VAL A 123 -9.43 18.83 17.75
CA VAL A 123 -9.34 20.05 18.59
C VAL A 123 -8.09 20.87 18.27
N ALA A 124 -8.18 22.18 18.35
CA ALA A 124 -7.15 23.13 17.93
C ALA A 124 -5.94 23.26 18.89
N SER A 125 -6.00 22.63 20.07
CA SER A 125 -4.92 22.66 21.06
C SER A 125 -4.86 21.36 21.84
N LYS A 126 -3.67 20.97 22.29
CA LYS A 126 -3.50 19.83 23.19
C LYS A 126 -4.25 20.01 24.51
N ASN A 127 -4.37 21.25 24.98
CA ASN A 127 -4.99 21.56 26.27
C ASN A 127 -6.51 21.45 26.21
N LEU A 128 -7.08 21.48 25.00
CA LEU A 128 -8.50 21.25 24.73
C LEU A 128 -8.83 19.77 24.54
N LEU A 129 -7.83 18.89 24.64
CA LEU A 129 -8.08 17.46 24.67
C LEU A 129 -8.77 17.09 25.98
N PRO A 130 -9.75 16.18 25.95
CA PRO A 130 -10.38 15.73 27.18
C PRO A 130 -9.34 15.13 28.13
N ALA A 131 -9.51 15.39 29.44
CA ALA A 131 -8.58 15.00 30.50
C ALA A 131 -8.20 13.52 30.40
N LYS A 132 -6.91 13.22 30.65
CA LYS A 132 -6.40 11.85 30.71
C LYS A 132 -6.91 11.20 32.01
N PRO A 133 -7.59 10.04 31.98
CA PRO A 133 -8.11 9.43 33.21
C PRO A 133 -6.96 9.04 34.16
N ALA A 134 -7.10 9.37 35.44
CA ALA A 134 -6.21 8.90 36.51
C ALA A 134 -6.47 7.41 36.80
N VAL A 135 -5.42 6.66 37.11
CA VAL A 135 -5.47 5.22 37.43
C VAL A 135 -5.47 5.04 38.95
N PRO A 136 -6.47 4.39 39.57
CA PRO A 136 -6.38 3.99 40.98
C PRO A 136 -6.09 2.47 41.13
N SER A 137 -5.08 2.15 41.94
CA SER A 137 -4.84 0.81 42.50
C SER A 137 -5.87 0.50 43.60
N GLY A 138 -6.46 -0.69 43.57
CA GLY A 138 -7.72 -1.00 44.26
C GLY A 138 -7.68 -1.37 45.75
N GLN A 139 -8.88 -1.45 46.34
CA GLN A 139 -9.35 -2.41 47.36
C GLN A 139 -10.91 -2.30 47.52
N LYS A 140 -11.51 -3.32 48.14
CA LYS A 140 -12.92 -3.84 48.14
C LYS A 140 -14.04 -2.84 48.63
N PRO A 141 -15.35 -3.03 48.29
CA PRO A 141 -16.33 -1.93 48.20
C PRO A 141 -17.25 -1.76 49.42
N GLN A 142 -17.63 -0.51 49.73
CA GLN A 142 -18.94 -0.13 50.28
C GLN A 142 -19.32 1.31 49.90
N ASP A 143 -20.63 1.49 49.77
CA ASP A 143 -21.45 2.68 49.46
C ASP A 143 -21.44 3.21 48.00
N GLY A 144 -22.63 3.19 47.40
CA GLY A 144 -22.86 3.27 45.98
C GLY A 144 -23.79 4.42 45.59
N SER A 145 -23.23 5.38 44.88
CA SER A 145 -23.92 6.08 43.78
C SER A 145 -22.89 6.75 42.88
N HIS A 146 -22.26 5.98 41.99
CA HIS A 146 -21.68 6.50 40.76
C HIS A 146 -21.72 5.41 39.70
N THR A 147 -22.49 5.66 38.65
CA THR A 147 -22.65 4.82 37.47
C THR A 147 -21.29 4.60 36.79
N GLN A 148 -20.69 3.43 37.00
CA GLN A 148 -19.52 2.99 36.24
C GLN A 148 -19.97 2.63 34.82
N THR A 149 -19.68 3.51 33.86
CA THR A 149 -19.72 3.17 32.43
C THR A 149 -18.57 2.20 32.10
N PRO A 150 -18.82 1.12 31.35
CA PRO A 150 -17.82 0.10 31.01
C PRO A 150 -16.67 0.65 30.15
N PRO A 151 -15.50 -0.02 30.10
CA PRO A 151 -14.29 0.52 29.49
C PRO A 151 -14.40 0.70 27.97
N VAL A 152 -14.07 1.89 27.46
CA VAL A 152 -13.93 2.14 26.02
C VAL A 152 -12.56 1.65 25.55
N ILE A 153 -12.55 0.52 24.83
CA ILE A 153 -11.38 0.01 24.12
C ILE A 153 -11.13 0.93 22.91
N LEU A 154 -10.00 1.65 22.88
CA LEU A 154 -9.53 2.37 21.69
C LEU A 154 -9.38 1.39 20.52
N ALA A 155 -10.31 1.44 19.56
CA ALA A 155 -10.26 0.61 18.36
C ALA A 155 -9.08 1.05 17.49
N LYS A 156 -7.99 0.29 17.54
CA LYS A 156 -6.83 0.51 16.67
C LYS A 156 -7.25 0.44 15.20
N ILE A 157 -6.66 1.31 14.38
CA ILE A 157 -6.99 1.42 12.95
C ILE A 157 -6.53 0.15 12.23
N ASN A 158 -7.47 -0.58 11.63
CA ASN A 158 -7.19 -1.85 11.00
C ASN A 158 -6.49 -1.66 9.64
N LEU A 159 -5.39 -2.39 9.42
CA LEU A 159 -4.66 -2.41 8.15
C LEU A 159 -5.34 -3.19 7.01
N SER A 160 -6.56 -3.71 7.21
CA SER A 160 -7.31 -4.49 6.21
C SER A 160 -7.41 -3.78 4.86
N ASN A 161 -7.64 -2.46 4.88
CA ASN A 161 -7.77 -1.60 3.69
C ASN A 161 -6.44 -0.94 3.27
N ALA A 162 -5.32 -1.28 3.92
CA ALA A 162 -4.03 -0.72 3.54
C ALA A 162 -3.58 -1.27 2.18
N THR A 163 -3.09 -0.37 1.34
CA THR A 163 -2.42 -0.68 0.08
C THR A 163 -0.96 -0.99 0.33
N VAL A 164 -0.47 -2.08 -0.24
CA VAL A 164 0.92 -2.52 -0.07
C VAL A 164 1.62 -2.55 -1.42
N LYS A 165 2.68 -1.75 -1.56
CA LYS A 165 3.53 -1.71 -2.75
C LYS A 165 4.87 -2.38 -2.47
N MET A 166 5.16 -3.43 -3.23
CA MET A 166 6.43 -4.16 -3.22
C MET A 166 6.73 -4.77 -4.59
N ALA A 167 7.96 -5.27 -4.77
CA ALA A 167 8.29 -6.02 -5.98
C ALA A 167 7.53 -7.36 -6.04
N ALA A 168 6.77 -7.58 -7.11
CA ALA A 168 6.00 -8.82 -7.30
C ALA A 168 6.87 -10.08 -7.44
N SER A 169 8.13 -9.93 -7.87
CA SER A 169 9.07 -11.04 -7.93
C SER A 169 10.52 -10.64 -7.61
N LYS A 170 11.28 -11.59 -7.06
CA LYS A 170 12.72 -11.50 -6.78
C LYS A 170 13.43 -12.77 -7.20
N THR A 171 14.70 -12.66 -7.54
CA THR A 171 15.53 -13.81 -7.95
C THR A 171 16.12 -14.50 -6.72
N TYR A 172 16.14 -15.84 -6.72
CA TYR A 172 16.81 -16.63 -5.70
C TYR A 172 18.29 -16.27 -5.55
N THR A 173 18.70 -15.93 -4.33
CA THR A 173 20.07 -15.52 -3.98
C THR A 173 20.81 -16.55 -3.12
N GLY A 174 20.10 -17.50 -2.53
CA GLY A 174 20.64 -18.41 -1.50
C GLY A 174 20.48 -17.90 -0.06
N ARG A 175 20.11 -16.63 0.12
CA ARG A 175 19.84 -15.99 1.42
C ARG A 175 18.35 -15.66 1.56
N LYS A 176 17.94 -15.22 2.75
CA LYS A 176 16.60 -14.64 2.96
C LYS A 176 16.44 -13.41 2.05
N ILE A 177 15.24 -13.22 1.51
CA ILE A 177 14.87 -12.13 0.61
C ILE A 177 13.79 -11.31 1.29
N GLU A 178 14.07 -10.04 1.53
CA GLU A 178 13.19 -9.13 2.27
C GLU A 178 12.99 -7.87 1.41
N PRO A 179 12.01 -7.90 0.47
CA PRO A 179 11.74 -6.76 -0.39
C PRO A 179 11.28 -5.55 0.42
N THR A 180 11.73 -4.35 0.08
CA THR A 180 11.20 -3.11 0.67
C THR A 180 9.69 -3.02 0.44
N VAL A 181 8.95 -2.78 1.53
CA VAL A 181 7.48 -2.68 1.53
C VAL A 181 7.08 -1.26 1.86
N LYS A 182 6.26 -0.65 1.00
CA LYS A 182 5.59 0.63 1.27
C LYS A 182 4.12 0.36 1.55
N VAL A 183 3.63 0.86 2.69
CA VAL A 183 2.24 0.68 3.12
C VAL A 183 1.56 2.05 3.12
N THR A 184 0.40 2.14 2.46
CA THR A 184 -0.41 3.36 2.39
C THR A 184 -1.83 3.05 2.85
N LEU A 185 -2.42 3.85 3.72
CA LEU A 185 -3.81 3.72 4.17
C LEU A 185 -4.49 5.08 4.10
N GLY A 186 -5.62 5.18 3.40
CA GLY A 186 -6.35 6.45 3.23
C GLY A 186 -5.50 7.58 2.63
N GLY A 187 -4.60 7.26 1.69
CA GLY A 187 -3.67 8.23 1.08
C GLY A 187 -2.40 8.51 1.89
N ARG A 188 -2.34 8.15 3.19
CA ARG A 188 -1.15 8.34 4.04
C ARG A 188 -0.17 7.19 3.90
N THR A 189 1.10 7.51 3.64
CA THR A 189 2.19 6.53 3.73
C THR A 189 2.55 6.29 5.20
N LEU A 190 2.47 5.03 5.63
CA LEU A 190 2.78 4.60 6.99
C LEU A 190 4.29 4.39 7.17
N LYS A 191 4.79 4.58 8.39
CA LYS A 191 6.21 4.45 8.75
C LYS A 191 6.50 3.08 9.36
N ALA A 192 7.38 2.32 8.71
CA ALA A 192 7.87 1.05 9.25
C ALA A 192 8.57 1.26 10.60
N GLY A 193 8.40 0.33 11.54
CA GLY A 193 8.93 0.36 12.90
C GLY A 193 8.07 1.15 13.90
N ALA A 194 7.40 2.21 13.44
CA ALA A 194 6.50 3.04 14.24
C ALA A 194 5.03 2.62 14.07
N ASP A 195 4.52 2.65 12.84
CA ASP A 195 3.11 2.39 12.51
C ASP A 195 2.84 0.92 12.21
N TYR A 196 3.87 0.18 11.78
CA TYR A 196 3.78 -1.25 11.52
C TYR A 196 5.15 -1.91 11.59
N VAL A 197 5.16 -3.22 11.81
CA VAL A 197 6.35 -4.08 11.65
C VAL A 197 6.13 -5.05 10.51
N ILE A 198 7.20 -5.53 9.90
CA ILE A 198 7.14 -6.51 8.82
C ILE A 198 7.86 -7.78 9.27
N SER A 199 7.20 -8.92 9.10
CA SER A 199 7.86 -10.23 9.12
C SER A 199 7.70 -10.91 7.77
N TYR A 200 8.52 -11.93 7.50
CA TYR A 200 8.51 -12.64 6.23
C TYR A 200 8.37 -14.14 6.42
N ARG A 201 7.60 -14.77 5.54
CA ARG A 201 7.40 -16.22 5.49
C ARG A 201 7.83 -16.78 4.14
N ASN A 202 8.45 -17.96 4.17
CA ASN A 202 8.92 -18.70 2.99
C ASN A 202 9.88 -17.91 2.09
N ASN A 203 10.66 -16.99 2.68
CA ASN A 203 11.39 -15.96 1.95
C ASN A 203 12.82 -16.34 1.53
N LYS A 204 13.15 -17.63 1.46
CA LYS A 204 14.50 -18.11 1.07
C LYS A 204 14.50 -18.97 -0.19
N SER A 205 13.56 -19.91 -0.30
CA SER A 205 13.49 -20.85 -1.42
C SER A 205 12.62 -20.31 -2.56
N VAL A 206 12.80 -20.85 -3.76
CA VAL A 206 11.93 -20.53 -4.91
C VAL A 206 10.50 -20.98 -4.60
N GLY A 207 9.53 -20.10 -4.83
CA GLY A 207 8.14 -20.32 -4.45
C GLY A 207 7.39 -19.03 -4.18
N SER A 208 6.19 -19.17 -3.61
CA SER A 208 5.40 -18.06 -3.08
C SER A 208 5.89 -17.71 -1.68
N ALA A 209 6.24 -16.45 -1.47
CA ALA A 209 6.66 -15.87 -0.21
C ALA A 209 5.68 -14.77 0.21
N ALA A 210 5.66 -14.44 1.49
CA ALA A 210 4.76 -13.42 2.03
C ALA A 210 5.53 -12.42 2.89
N ALA A 211 5.21 -11.14 2.72
CA ALA A 211 5.45 -10.12 3.74
C ALA A 211 4.17 -9.99 4.56
N ILE A 212 4.31 -10.07 5.88
CA ILE A 212 3.23 -9.99 6.85
C ILE A 212 3.43 -8.66 7.58
N ILE A 213 2.54 -7.71 7.28
CA ILE A 213 2.55 -6.36 7.82
C ILE A 213 1.62 -6.37 9.02
N THR A 214 2.16 -6.13 10.21
CA THR A 214 1.38 -6.10 11.45
C THR A 214 1.36 -4.68 11.99
N GLY A 215 0.16 -4.16 12.24
CA GLY A 215 -0.02 -2.81 12.79
C GLY A 215 0.66 -2.67 14.15
N LYS A 216 1.22 -1.49 14.39
CA LYS A 216 1.87 -1.09 15.65
C LYS A 216 1.40 0.32 16.02
N GLY A 217 1.49 0.67 17.30
CA GLY A 217 1.02 1.96 17.80
C GLY A 217 -0.50 2.11 17.59
N ALA A 218 -0.89 3.14 16.83
CA ALA A 218 -2.29 3.45 16.51
C ALA A 218 -2.95 2.44 15.55
N TYR A 219 -2.16 1.57 14.90
CA TYR A 219 -2.65 0.60 13.93
C TYR A 219 -2.69 -0.82 14.51
N ALA A 220 -3.66 -1.62 14.05
CA ALA A 220 -3.80 -3.03 14.38
C ALA A 220 -4.15 -3.87 13.16
N GLY A 221 -4.30 -5.16 13.41
CA GLY A 221 -4.55 -6.13 12.37
C GLY A 221 -3.30 -6.42 11.56
N THR A 222 -3.48 -7.32 10.60
CA THR A 222 -2.42 -7.81 9.75
C THR A 222 -2.85 -7.71 8.31
N LYS A 223 -1.98 -7.17 7.46
CA LYS A 223 -2.11 -7.24 6.00
C LYS A 223 -1.03 -8.17 5.47
N THR A 224 -1.43 -9.17 4.68
CA THR A 224 -0.49 -10.06 4.01
C THR A 224 -0.38 -9.69 2.55
N ALA A 225 0.84 -9.50 2.07
CA ALA A 225 1.12 -9.30 0.66
C ALA A 225 2.11 -10.34 0.17
N THR A 226 1.85 -10.92 -1.00
CA THR A 226 2.62 -12.04 -1.55
C THR A 226 3.56 -11.58 -2.65
N PHE A 227 4.70 -12.24 -2.74
CA PHE A 227 5.66 -12.07 -3.83
C PHE A 227 6.28 -13.41 -4.22
N GLN A 228 6.81 -13.48 -5.44
CA GLN A 228 7.42 -14.71 -5.94
C GLN A 228 8.94 -14.66 -5.81
N ILE A 229 9.53 -15.74 -5.31
CA ILE A 229 10.97 -15.99 -5.47
C ILE A 229 11.12 -16.91 -6.68
N VAL A 230 11.79 -16.44 -7.73
CA VAL A 230 12.00 -17.19 -8.98
C VAL A 230 13.41 -17.78 -9.05
N PRO A 231 13.64 -18.85 -9.83
CA PRO A 231 14.98 -19.43 -10.00
C PRO A 231 16.00 -18.41 -10.48
N LYS A 232 17.28 -18.66 -10.18
CA LYS A 232 18.37 -17.87 -10.75
C LYS A 232 18.38 -18.03 -12.27
N ALA A 233 18.37 -16.90 -12.98
CA ALA A 233 18.40 -16.89 -14.45
C ALA A 233 19.68 -17.56 -14.97
N THR A 234 19.55 -18.23 -16.12
CA THR A 234 20.69 -18.80 -16.86
C THR A 234 20.83 -18.13 -18.22
N GLY A 235 21.91 -18.43 -18.93
CA GLY A 235 22.19 -17.85 -20.24
C GLY A 235 22.77 -18.87 -21.20
N VAL A 236 22.51 -18.68 -22.49
CA VAL A 236 23.08 -19.49 -23.56
C VAL A 236 24.60 -19.32 -23.56
N SER A 237 25.34 -20.38 -23.25
CA SER A 237 26.80 -20.41 -23.24
C SER A 237 27.33 -20.66 -24.64
N LYS A 238 26.80 -21.67 -25.34
CA LYS A 238 27.21 -22.04 -26.71
C LYS A 238 25.99 -22.38 -27.57
N LEU A 239 26.07 -22.05 -28.86
CA LEU A 239 25.03 -22.35 -29.83
C LEU A 239 25.68 -22.90 -31.11
N THR A 240 25.40 -24.15 -31.46
CA THR A 240 26.04 -24.86 -32.58
C THR A 240 25.01 -25.22 -33.65
N ALA A 241 25.33 -24.94 -34.92
CA ALA A 241 24.48 -25.29 -36.06
C ALA A 241 24.73 -26.72 -36.55
N ALA A 242 23.66 -27.37 -37.02
CA ALA A 242 23.70 -28.63 -37.75
C ALA A 242 22.66 -28.60 -38.90
N LYS A 243 22.68 -29.62 -39.78
CA LYS A 243 21.71 -29.73 -40.89
C LYS A 243 20.29 -29.82 -40.33
N LYS A 244 19.43 -28.85 -40.67
CA LYS A 244 18.05 -28.78 -40.15
C LYS A 244 17.95 -28.88 -38.61
N ALA A 245 18.98 -28.45 -37.88
CA ALA A 245 19.05 -28.58 -36.43
C ALA A 245 20.00 -27.56 -35.77
N LEU A 246 19.87 -27.37 -34.46
CA LEU A 246 20.80 -26.61 -33.64
C LEU A 246 20.96 -27.26 -32.26
N THR A 247 22.10 -27.06 -31.61
CA THR A 247 22.34 -27.47 -30.23
C THR A 247 22.61 -26.24 -29.37
N VAL A 248 21.82 -26.08 -28.32
CA VAL A 248 21.95 -25.02 -27.31
C VAL A 248 22.65 -25.62 -26.09
N LYS A 249 23.70 -24.96 -25.60
CA LYS A 249 24.25 -25.17 -24.26
C LYS A 249 24.01 -23.91 -23.42
N TRP A 250 23.78 -24.08 -22.12
CA TRP A 250 23.62 -22.98 -21.17
C TRP A 250 24.58 -23.09 -19.99
N LYS A 251 24.73 -21.99 -19.26
CA LYS A 251 25.58 -21.92 -18.06
C LYS A 251 25.07 -22.90 -16.99
N LYS A 252 25.96 -23.71 -16.44
CA LYS A 252 25.66 -24.65 -15.36
C LYS A 252 25.34 -23.88 -14.07
N PRO A 253 24.24 -24.19 -13.37
CA PRO A 253 23.94 -23.54 -12.10
C PRO A 253 24.88 -24.03 -10.99
N SER A 254 25.02 -23.25 -9.93
CA SER A 254 25.64 -23.72 -8.69
C SER A 254 24.80 -24.84 -8.04
N LYS A 255 25.40 -25.64 -7.15
CA LYS A 255 24.70 -26.74 -6.44
C LYS A 255 23.44 -26.24 -5.71
N ALA A 256 23.52 -25.07 -5.07
CA ALA A 256 22.37 -24.44 -4.39
C ALA A 256 21.26 -24.02 -5.38
N ALA A 257 21.62 -23.36 -6.49
CA ALA A 257 20.64 -22.97 -7.51
C ALA A 257 20.01 -24.18 -8.22
N LEU A 258 20.76 -25.29 -8.37
CA LEU A 258 20.26 -26.53 -8.94
C LEU A 258 19.16 -27.16 -8.08
N LYS A 259 19.29 -27.16 -6.74
CA LYS A 259 18.23 -27.61 -5.82
C LYS A 259 16.92 -26.80 -6.01
N GLN A 260 17.06 -25.53 -6.40
CA GLN A 260 15.97 -24.62 -6.71
C GLN A 260 15.55 -24.63 -8.18
N THR A 261 15.92 -25.65 -8.96
CA THR A 261 15.60 -25.76 -10.39
C THR A 261 15.01 -27.12 -10.72
N THR A 262 13.77 -27.17 -11.21
CA THR A 262 13.17 -28.42 -11.75
C THR A 262 13.64 -28.69 -13.16
N GLY A 263 13.89 -27.64 -13.94
CA GLY A 263 14.37 -27.77 -15.30
C GLY A 263 14.55 -26.43 -15.99
N TYR A 264 14.63 -26.50 -17.31
CA TYR A 264 14.87 -25.36 -18.19
C TYR A 264 13.84 -25.33 -19.32
N GLN A 265 13.62 -24.14 -19.85
CA GLN A 265 12.95 -23.95 -21.12
C GLN A 265 13.89 -23.31 -22.10
N VAL A 266 13.88 -23.82 -23.33
CA VAL A 266 14.58 -23.26 -24.48
C VAL A 266 13.51 -22.81 -25.46
N ARG A 267 13.48 -21.51 -25.80
CA ARG A 267 12.62 -20.99 -26.86
C ARG A 267 13.44 -20.56 -28.06
N TYR A 268 12.89 -20.76 -29.24
CA TYR A 268 13.55 -20.42 -30.50
C TYR A 268 12.55 -19.93 -31.54
N SER A 269 12.99 -18.96 -32.36
CA SER A 269 12.17 -18.35 -33.41
C SER A 269 13.02 -17.90 -34.60
N LEU A 270 12.40 -17.75 -35.76
CA LEU A 270 12.99 -17.05 -36.92
C LEU A 270 13.01 -15.53 -36.71
N LYS A 271 12.20 -15.01 -35.78
CA LYS A 271 12.07 -13.58 -35.48
C LYS A 271 12.84 -13.23 -34.20
N LYS A 272 13.63 -12.14 -34.23
CA LYS A 272 14.41 -11.64 -33.07
C LYS A 272 13.52 -11.27 -31.89
N SER A 273 12.32 -10.76 -32.16
CA SER A 273 11.31 -10.40 -31.15
C SER A 273 10.75 -11.59 -30.38
N MET A 274 11.03 -12.83 -30.81
CA MET A 274 10.45 -14.06 -30.27
C MET A 274 8.92 -14.14 -30.37
N LYS A 275 8.29 -13.29 -31.19
CA LYS A 275 6.87 -13.45 -31.55
C LYS A 275 6.70 -14.82 -32.20
N SER A 276 5.79 -15.63 -31.65
CA SER A 276 5.54 -17.04 -32.04
C SER A 276 6.72 -18.02 -31.85
N ALA A 277 7.59 -17.77 -30.86
CA ALA A 277 8.68 -18.70 -30.55
C ALA A 277 8.16 -20.08 -30.10
N LYS A 278 8.73 -21.14 -30.66
CA LYS A 278 8.51 -22.52 -30.17
C LYS A 278 9.30 -22.72 -28.90
N THR A 279 8.72 -23.42 -27.93
CA THR A 279 9.37 -23.69 -26.63
C THR A 279 9.51 -25.20 -26.40
N LYS A 280 10.67 -25.62 -25.89
CA LYS A 280 10.93 -26.98 -25.43
C LYS A 280 11.37 -26.95 -23.97
N THR A 281 10.92 -27.94 -23.21
CA THR A 281 11.21 -28.07 -21.77
C THR A 281 12.20 -29.20 -21.54
N VAL A 282 13.17 -29.01 -20.67
CA VAL A 282 14.20 -29.99 -20.30
C VAL A 282 14.23 -30.12 -18.79
N LYS A 283 13.82 -31.28 -18.23
CA LYS A 283 13.94 -31.55 -16.79
C LYS A 283 15.42 -31.61 -16.40
N ALA A 284 15.79 -31.01 -15.27
CA ALA A 284 17.18 -30.98 -14.79
C ALA A 284 17.76 -32.38 -14.54
N THR A 285 16.91 -33.36 -14.25
CA THR A 285 17.29 -34.76 -14.00
C THR A 285 17.62 -35.57 -15.25
N THR A 286 17.18 -35.14 -16.43
CA THR A 286 17.48 -35.82 -17.70
C THR A 286 18.94 -35.65 -18.09
N SER A 287 19.48 -36.54 -18.93
CA SER A 287 20.86 -36.43 -19.46
C SER A 287 21.12 -35.09 -20.14
N ALA A 288 20.13 -34.55 -20.86
CA ALA A 288 20.17 -33.22 -21.46
C ALA A 288 20.26 -32.11 -20.40
N GLY A 289 19.43 -32.19 -19.36
CA GLY A 289 19.44 -31.24 -18.23
C GLY A 289 20.74 -31.26 -17.42
N LYS A 290 21.25 -32.44 -17.08
CA LYS A 290 22.53 -32.64 -16.37
C LYS A 290 23.71 -32.03 -17.14
N LYS A 291 23.72 -32.21 -18.47
CA LYS A 291 24.71 -31.62 -19.38
C LYS A 291 24.44 -30.15 -19.74
N CYS A 292 23.35 -29.56 -19.24
CA CYS A 292 22.90 -28.20 -19.55
C CYS A 292 22.84 -27.93 -21.06
N GLN A 293 22.24 -28.86 -21.81
CA GLN A 293 22.15 -28.76 -23.28
C GLN A 293 20.84 -29.30 -23.85
N LEU A 294 20.50 -28.85 -25.06
CA LEU A 294 19.38 -29.37 -25.85
C LEU A 294 19.70 -29.31 -27.34
N LYS A 295 19.53 -30.44 -28.05
CA LYS A 295 19.47 -30.49 -29.51
C LYS A 295 18.03 -30.28 -29.97
N VAL A 296 17.82 -29.30 -30.86
CA VAL A 296 16.55 -29.01 -31.52
C VAL A 296 16.68 -29.42 -32.98
N SER A 297 15.89 -30.40 -33.39
CA SER A 297 15.87 -30.94 -34.75
C SER A 297 14.61 -30.49 -35.53
N LYS A 298 14.50 -30.91 -36.79
CA LYS A 298 13.36 -30.60 -37.68
C LYS A 298 13.16 -29.09 -37.91
N LEU A 299 14.27 -28.36 -38.01
CA LEU A 299 14.30 -26.94 -38.34
C LEU A 299 14.44 -26.72 -39.85
N LYS A 300 14.08 -25.53 -40.33
CA LYS A 300 14.35 -25.14 -41.72
C LYS A 300 15.86 -25.01 -41.91
N ALA A 301 16.40 -25.57 -42.98
CA ALA A 301 17.82 -25.45 -43.33
C ALA A 301 18.17 -24.01 -43.74
N LYS A 302 19.44 -23.62 -43.56
CA LYS A 302 19.97 -22.30 -43.97
C LYS A 302 19.21 -21.08 -43.43
N LYS A 303 18.44 -21.22 -42.34
CA LYS A 303 17.67 -20.11 -41.72
C LYS A 303 18.31 -19.65 -40.41
N LYS A 304 18.28 -18.33 -40.16
CA LYS A 304 18.74 -17.72 -38.90
C LYS A 304 17.67 -17.90 -37.82
N TYR A 305 18.04 -18.56 -36.73
CA TYR A 305 17.21 -18.75 -35.55
C TYR A 305 17.77 -17.96 -34.38
N TYR A 306 16.88 -17.29 -33.65
CA TYR A 306 17.15 -16.66 -32.36
C TYR A 306 16.74 -17.63 -31.26
N VAL A 307 17.56 -17.75 -30.22
CA VAL A 307 17.37 -18.72 -29.15
C VAL A 307 17.61 -18.08 -27.78
N GLN A 308 16.76 -18.42 -26.83
CA GLN A 308 16.86 -18.03 -25.42
C GLN A 308 16.62 -19.23 -24.52
N VAL A 309 17.15 -19.16 -23.30
CA VAL A 309 16.97 -20.16 -22.25
C VAL A 309 16.49 -19.49 -20.96
N ARG A 310 15.69 -20.19 -20.16
CA ARG A 310 15.36 -19.82 -18.79
C ARG A 310 15.29 -21.05 -17.89
N ALA A 311 15.57 -20.88 -16.61
CA ALA A 311 15.31 -21.88 -15.58
C ALA A 311 13.87 -21.79 -15.05
N TYR A 312 13.31 -22.92 -14.63
CA TYR A 312 12.03 -22.98 -13.93
C TYR A 312 12.06 -23.95 -12.74
N LYS A 313 11.18 -23.72 -11.78
CA LYS A 313 10.93 -24.61 -10.63
C LYS A 313 9.45 -24.86 -10.49
N LYS A 314 9.09 -26.13 -10.30
CA LYS A 314 7.74 -26.52 -9.87
C LYS A 314 7.70 -26.64 -8.35
N VAL A 315 6.68 -26.07 -7.74
CA VAL A 315 6.37 -26.18 -6.31
C VAL A 315 4.87 -26.44 -6.20
N GLY A 316 4.49 -27.65 -5.82
CA GLY A 316 3.10 -28.11 -5.94
C GLY A 316 2.59 -27.98 -7.39
N LYS A 317 1.43 -27.34 -7.56
CA LYS A 317 0.82 -27.07 -8.87
C LYS A 317 1.40 -25.84 -9.59
N ALA A 318 2.13 -24.97 -8.88
CA ALA A 318 2.67 -23.72 -9.43
C ALA A 318 4.03 -23.91 -10.10
N THR A 319 4.29 -23.13 -11.16
CA THR A 319 5.60 -23.08 -11.83
C THR A 319 6.15 -21.66 -11.83
N TYR A 320 7.38 -21.50 -11.32
CA TYR A 320 8.08 -20.24 -11.20
C TYR A 320 9.18 -20.18 -12.27
N TYR A 321 9.19 -19.09 -13.04
CA TYR A 321 10.11 -18.91 -14.15
C TYR A 321 11.07 -17.76 -13.89
N SER A 322 12.35 -18.01 -14.12
CA SER A 322 13.30 -16.92 -14.29
C SER A 322 13.03 -16.14 -15.59
N SER A 323 13.56 -14.93 -15.67
CA SER A 323 13.60 -14.14 -16.90
C SER A 323 14.29 -14.90 -18.03
N TRP A 324 13.85 -14.68 -19.27
CA TRP A 324 14.55 -15.20 -20.44
C TRP A 324 15.96 -14.61 -20.55
N SER A 325 16.94 -15.42 -20.93
CA SER A 325 18.30 -14.96 -21.22
C SER A 325 18.32 -13.91 -22.33
N LYS A 326 19.44 -13.20 -22.51
CA LYS A 326 19.69 -12.49 -23.77
C LYS A 326 19.60 -13.46 -24.96
N ALA A 327 19.05 -13.01 -26.09
CA ALA A 327 18.92 -13.84 -27.28
C ALA A 327 20.28 -14.02 -27.97
N LYS A 328 20.60 -15.26 -28.36
CA LYS A 328 21.71 -15.57 -29.26
C LYS A 328 21.16 -16.10 -30.57
N ALA A 329 21.86 -15.89 -31.68
CA ALA A 329 21.43 -16.32 -32.99
C ALA A 329 22.40 -17.31 -33.63
N VAL A 330 21.88 -18.21 -34.46
CA VAL A 330 22.68 -19.12 -35.29
C VAL A 330 21.95 -19.41 -36.59
N LYS A 331 22.69 -19.58 -37.69
CA LYS A 331 22.14 -20.05 -38.97
C LYS A 331 22.26 -21.58 -39.03
N THR A 332 21.16 -22.28 -39.26
CA THR A 332 21.19 -23.74 -39.47
C THR A 332 21.97 -24.08 -40.73
N LYS A 333 22.59 -25.27 -40.75
CA LYS A 333 23.20 -25.81 -41.98
C LYS A 333 22.11 -26.44 -42.86
#